data_AF-A0A0N4VJ13-F1
#
_entry.id   AF-A0A0N4VJ13-F1
#
_cell.length_a   1.000
_cell.length_b   1.000
_cell.length_c   1.000
_cell.angle_alpha   90.00
_cell.angle_beta   90.00
_cell.angle_gamma   90.00
#
_symmetry.space_group_name_H-M   'P 1'
#
loop_
_entity.id
_entity.type
_entity.pdbx_description
1 polymer ?
#
loop_
_entity_poly.entity_id
_entity_poly.type
_entity_poly.pdbx_seq_one_letter_code
_entity_poly.pdbx_strand_id
1 'polypeptide(L)'
;MDNARSDIAMRIITRMTHKRNDFISFCEALPHDEFVAFRDSVKQFLTDVVKYIHSPSKISEISVQFGINQAARRICGFKADYFAAMADAIITECVFLDGAVHPPTETIEAWATLVEPVFTNVRNGYYEQVRK
;
A
#
# COMPACT_ATOMS: atom_id res chain seq x y z
N MET A 1 4.40 18.33 13.66
CA MET A 1 4.45 16.87 13.44
C MET A 1 3.29 16.36 12.56
N ASP A 2 2.29 17.18 12.24
CA ASP A 2 1.12 16.76 11.43
C ASP A 2 1.39 16.49 9.94
N ASN A 3 2.49 17.02 9.37
CA ASN A 3 2.76 16.88 7.93
C ASN A 3 3.19 15.46 7.50
N ALA A 4 3.84 14.69 8.39
CA ALA A 4 4.41 13.40 8.05
C ALA A 4 3.34 12.30 7.94
N ARG A 5 2.30 12.37 8.79
CA ARG A 5 1.14 11.48 8.72
C ARG A 5 0.23 11.84 7.56
N SER A 6 0.06 13.13 7.25
CA SER A 6 -0.75 13.56 6.09
C SER A 6 -0.18 13.06 4.75
N ASP A 7 1.12 12.76 4.72
CA ASP A 7 1.90 12.41 3.53
C ASP A 7 2.39 10.95 3.48
N ILE A 8 1.90 10.08 4.37
CA ILE A 8 2.37 8.68 4.46
C ILE A 8 2.28 7.92 3.13
N ALA A 9 1.22 8.15 2.35
CA ALA A 9 1.06 7.51 1.04
C ALA A 9 2.12 7.96 0.03
N MET A 10 2.47 9.24 0.00
CA MET A 10 3.55 9.70 -0.88
C MET A 10 4.90 9.16 -0.43
N ARG A 11 5.17 9.11 0.87
CA ARG A 11 6.40 8.50 1.41
C ARG A 11 6.53 7.03 1.03
N ILE A 12 5.44 6.27 1.08
CA ILE A 12 5.37 4.87 0.60
C ILE A 12 5.72 4.80 -0.88
N ILE A 13 5.09 5.62 -1.72
CA ILE A 13 5.34 5.66 -3.17
C ILE A 13 6.79 6.04 -3.47
N THR A 14 7.31 7.09 -2.84
CA THR A 14 8.71 7.53 -3.00
C THR A 14 9.69 6.44 -2.56
N ARG A 15 9.39 5.69 -1.49
CA ARG A 15 10.22 4.56 -1.07
C ARG A 15 10.21 3.45 -2.13
N MET A 16 9.07 3.17 -2.74
CA MET A 16 8.96 2.19 -3.82
C MET A 16 9.74 2.64 -5.06
N THR A 17 9.67 3.92 -5.44
CA THR A 17 10.42 4.46 -6.60
C THR A 17 11.92 4.38 -6.38
N HIS A 18 12.42 4.65 -5.16
CA HIS A 18 13.84 4.48 -4.85
C HIS A 18 14.34 3.03 -4.92
N LYS A 19 13.46 2.04 -4.73
CA LYS A 19 13.84 0.61 -4.76
C LYS A 19 13.67 -0.03 -6.14
N ARG A 20 12.81 0.52 -7.01
CA ARG A 20 12.36 -0.16 -8.24
C ARG A 20 12.24 0.80 -9.41
N ASN A 21 13.20 0.69 -10.35
CA ASN A 21 13.17 1.45 -11.61
C ASN A 21 11.90 1.18 -12.43
N ASP A 22 11.41 -0.06 -12.44
CA ASP A 22 10.19 -0.39 -13.17
C ASP A 22 8.93 0.24 -12.55
N PHE A 23 8.93 0.51 -11.24
CA PHE A 23 7.87 1.26 -10.58
C PHE A 23 7.97 2.77 -10.85
N ILE A 24 9.18 3.32 -11.01
CA ILE A 24 9.39 4.69 -11.50
C ILE A 24 8.71 4.87 -12.85
N SER A 25 9.02 3.99 -13.81
CA SER A 25 8.44 4.06 -15.16
C SER A 25 6.91 3.96 -15.15
N PHE A 26 6.34 3.12 -14.26
CA PHE A 26 4.90 3.07 -14.05
C PHE A 26 4.34 4.43 -13.57
N CYS A 27 4.96 5.04 -12.56
CA CYS A 27 4.50 6.33 -12.02
C CYS A 27 4.60 7.45 -13.06
N GLU A 28 5.67 7.49 -13.86
CA GLU A 28 5.88 8.49 -14.92
C GLU A 28 4.92 8.30 -16.10
N ALA A 29 4.43 7.08 -16.32
CA ALA A 29 3.45 6.78 -17.36
C ALA A 29 2.01 7.17 -16.98
N LEU A 30 1.73 7.42 -15.70
CA LEU A 30 0.40 7.84 -15.26
C LEU A 30 0.16 9.33 -15.57
N PRO A 31 -1.01 9.68 -16.14
CA PRO A 31 -1.49 11.06 -16.13
C PRO A 31 -1.52 11.61 -14.70
N HIS A 32 -1.38 12.93 -14.54
CA HIS A 32 -1.33 13.58 -13.23
C HIS A 32 -2.52 13.18 -12.33
N ASP A 33 -3.74 13.23 -12.86
CA ASP A 33 -4.95 12.91 -12.11
C ASP A 33 -5.01 11.43 -11.70
N GLU A 34 -4.52 10.51 -12.55
CA GLU A 34 -4.44 9.08 -12.23
C GLU A 34 -3.37 8.78 -11.19
N PHE A 35 -2.24 9.50 -11.22
CA PHE A 35 -1.23 9.41 -10.17
C PHE A 35 -1.77 9.91 -8.82
N VAL A 36 -2.49 11.04 -8.83
CA VAL A 36 -3.17 11.58 -7.65
C VAL A 36 -4.20 10.58 -7.11
N ALA A 37 -5.04 10.00 -7.99
CA ALA A 37 -6.01 8.98 -7.61
C ALA A 37 -5.35 7.71 -7.05
N PHE A 38 -4.23 7.29 -7.64
CA PHE A 38 -3.44 6.16 -7.12
C PHE A 38 -2.91 6.44 -5.72
N ARG A 39 -2.25 7.59 -5.50
CA ARG A 39 -1.75 8.03 -4.19
C ARG A 39 -2.88 8.09 -3.15
N ASP A 40 -4.00 8.68 -3.51
CA ASP A 40 -5.13 8.82 -2.60
C ASP A 40 -5.78 7.48 -2.28
N SER A 41 -5.79 6.54 -3.23
CA SER A 41 -6.22 5.16 -2.98
C SER A 41 -5.32 4.44 -1.97
N VAL A 42 -4.00 4.63 -2.03
CA VAL A 42 -3.04 4.07 -1.06
C VAL A 42 -3.27 4.67 0.33
N LYS A 43 -3.50 5.98 0.41
CA LYS A 43 -3.80 6.67 1.66
C LYS A 43 -5.09 6.16 2.30
N GLN A 44 -6.15 6.08 1.50
CA GLN A 44 -7.46 5.63 1.95
C GLN A 44 -7.39 4.17 2.42
N PHE A 45 -6.73 3.32 1.64
CA PHE A 45 -6.52 1.91 1.99
C PHE A 45 -5.83 1.73 3.34
N LEU A 46 -4.69 2.40 3.55
CA LEU A 46 -3.97 2.32 4.83
C LEU A 46 -4.80 2.87 5.99
N THR A 47 -5.51 3.98 5.76
CA THR A 47 -6.40 4.60 6.76
C THR A 47 -7.51 3.64 7.17
N ASP A 48 -8.14 2.96 6.21
CA ASP A 48 -9.23 2.02 6.48
C ASP A 48 -8.72 0.74 7.15
N VAL A 49 -7.57 0.21 6.74
CA VAL A 49 -6.94 -0.94 7.41
C VAL A 49 -6.69 -0.64 8.89
N VAL A 50 -6.12 0.53 9.21
CA VAL A 50 -5.86 0.94 10.60
C VAL A 50 -7.18 1.20 11.34
N LYS A 51 -8.15 1.88 10.72
CA LYS A 51 -9.46 2.16 11.32
C LYS A 51 -10.20 0.89 11.73
N TYR A 52 -10.07 -0.18 10.94
CA TYR A 52 -10.74 -1.46 11.18
C TYR A 52 -9.77 -2.54 11.66
N ILE A 53 -8.67 -2.19 12.32
CA ILE A 53 -7.63 -3.13 12.77
C ILE A 53 -8.19 -4.26 13.66
N HIS A 54 -9.29 -4.01 14.37
CA HIS A 54 -9.97 -4.99 15.22
C HIS A 54 -11.00 -5.88 14.48
N SER A 55 -11.15 -5.73 13.17
CA SER A 55 -12.12 -6.48 12.35
C SER A 55 -11.43 -7.16 11.16
N PRO A 56 -10.93 -8.40 11.34
CA PRO A 56 -10.25 -9.13 10.27
C PRO A 56 -11.11 -9.32 9.01
N SER A 57 -12.42 -9.52 9.17
CA SER A 57 -13.36 -9.62 8.06
C SER A 57 -13.43 -8.32 7.25
N LYS A 58 -13.47 -7.17 7.92
CA LYS A 58 -13.51 -5.87 7.23
C LYS A 58 -12.17 -5.57 6.56
N ILE A 59 -11.04 -5.88 7.21
CA ILE A 59 -9.71 -5.75 6.60
C ILE A 59 -9.60 -6.60 5.32
N SER A 60 -10.12 -7.83 5.34
CA SER A 60 -10.14 -8.69 4.16
C SER A 60 -10.93 -8.07 3.01
N GLU A 61 -12.15 -7.57 3.28
CA GLU A 61 -12.99 -6.89 2.29
C GLU A 61 -12.29 -5.66 1.67
N ILE A 62 -11.73 -4.79 2.52
CA ILE A 62 -10.98 -3.59 2.11
C ILE A 62 -9.79 -3.98 1.23
N SER A 63 -9.05 -5.01 1.64
CA SER A 63 -7.85 -5.49 0.94
C SER A 63 -8.19 -6.05 -0.44
N VAL A 64 -9.21 -6.90 -0.54
CA VAL A 64 -9.69 -7.42 -1.82
C VAL A 64 -10.12 -6.28 -2.75
N GLN A 65 -10.93 -5.33 -2.24
CA GLN A 65 -11.38 -4.19 -3.04
C GLN A 65 -10.24 -3.30 -3.51
N PHE A 66 -9.24 -3.04 -2.66
CA PHE A 66 -8.05 -2.31 -3.08
C PHE A 66 -7.34 -3.01 -4.25
N GLY A 67 -7.15 -4.34 -4.16
CA GLY A 67 -6.56 -5.14 -5.23
C GLY A 67 -7.34 -5.06 -6.56
N ILE A 68 -8.66 -5.19 -6.49
CA ILE A 68 -9.57 -5.06 -7.64
C ILE A 68 -9.38 -3.68 -8.30
N ASN A 69 -9.37 -2.62 -7.51
CA ASN A 69 -9.26 -1.24 -8.00
C ASN A 69 -7.92 -0.94 -8.70
N GLN A 70 -6.85 -1.67 -8.35
CA GLN A 70 -5.56 -1.51 -9.03
C GLN A 70 -5.46 -2.28 -10.35
N ALA A 71 -6.33 -3.26 -10.60
CA ALA A 71 -6.26 -4.09 -11.80
C ALA A 71 -6.39 -3.27 -13.10
N ALA A 72 -7.20 -2.20 -13.09
CA ALA A 72 -7.36 -1.30 -14.23
C ALA A 72 -6.04 -0.62 -14.63
N ARG A 73 -5.12 -0.35 -13.69
CA ARG A 73 -3.83 0.33 -13.93
C ARG A 73 -2.81 -0.55 -14.65
N ARG A 74 -3.11 -1.83 -14.92
CA ARG A 74 -2.27 -2.70 -15.76
C ARG A 74 -2.01 -2.14 -17.15
N ILE A 75 -3.00 -1.45 -17.72
CA ILE A 75 -2.86 -0.84 -19.05
C ILE A 75 -1.76 0.24 -19.07
N CYS A 76 -1.45 0.82 -17.90
CA CYS A 76 -0.38 1.78 -17.67
C CYS A 76 0.91 1.13 -17.16
N GLY A 77 0.99 -0.21 -17.12
CA GLY A 77 2.18 -0.94 -16.68
C GLY A 77 2.18 -1.37 -15.21
N PHE A 78 1.07 -1.26 -14.47
CA PHE A 78 1.00 -1.79 -13.10
C PHE A 78 1.25 -3.32 -13.07
N LYS A 79 2.11 -3.78 -12.14
CA LYS A 79 2.45 -5.20 -11.94
C LYS A 79 2.05 -5.66 -10.55
N ALA A 80 1.61 -6.91 -10.43
CA ALA A 80 1.27 -7.50 -9.13
C ALA A 80 2.45 -7.49 -8.13
N ASP A 81 3.70 -7.59 -8.62
CA ASP A 81 4.90 -7.54 -7.78
C ASP A 81 5.08 -6.20 -7.05
N TYR A 82 4.40 -5.13 -7.49
CA TYR A 82 4.41 -3.86 -6.78
C TYR A 82 3.70 -3.93 -5.43
N PHE A 83 2.79 -4.90 -5.24
CA PHE A 83 2.16 -5.13 -3.95
C PHE A 83 3.15 -5.59 -2.88
N ALA A 84 4.11 -6.46 -3.23
CA ALA A 84 5.16 -6.86 -2.30
C ALA A 84 6.05 -5.66 -1.92
N ALA A 85 6.42 -4.84 -2.90
CA ALA A 85 7.19 -3.63 -2.62
C ALA A 85 6.41 -2.60 -1.77
N MET A 86 5.09 -2.51 -1.96
CA MET A 86 4.21 -1.65 -1.17
C MET A 86 4.08 -2.15 0.27
N ALA A 87 3.97 -3.46 0.49
CA ALA A 87 3.97 -4.08 1.81
C ALA A 87 5.24 -3.72 2.60
N ASP A 88 6.41 -3.93 2.00
CA ASP A 88 7.69 -3.57 2.62
C ASP A 88 7.78 -2.06 2.94
N ALA A 89 7.30 -1.23 2.01
CA ALA A 89 7.32 0.22 2.18
C ALA A 89 6.39 0.69 3.30
N ILE A 90 5.20 0.09 3.44
CA ILE A 90 4.26 0.36 4.53
C ILE A 90 4.90 0.01 5.88
N ILE A 91 5.46 -1.20 6.03
CA ILE A 91 6.12 -1.62 7.27
C ILE A 91 7.22 -0.60 7.62
N THR A 92 8.09 -0.28 6.66
CA THR A 92 9.23 0.61 6.91
C THR A 92 8.78 2.03 7.30
N GLU A 93 7.83 2.62 6.57
CA GLU A 93 7.39 3.99 6.85
C GLU A 93 6.58 4.08 8.14
N CYS A 94 5.75 3.08 8.45
CA CYS A 94 4.96 3.09 9.68
C CYS A 94 5.85 2.86 10.91
N VAL A 95 6.87 2.00 10.82
CA VAL A 95 7.90 1.87 11.86
C VAL A 95 8.66 3.19 12.05
N PHE A 96 9.02 3.87 10.96
CA PHE A 96 9.72 5.15 11.05
C PHE A 96 8.86 6.24 11.71
N LEU A 97 7.56 6.27 11.41
CA LEU A 97 6.62 7.20 12.03
C LEU A 97 6.38 6.92 13.53
N ASP A 98 6.51 5.66 13.93
CA ASP A 98 6.28 5.20 15.31
C ASP A 98 7.56 5.13 16.15
N GLY A 99 8.75 5.27 15.53
CA GLY A 99 10.05 5.14 16.19
C GLY A 99 10.38 6.17 17.28
N ALA A 100 9.50 7.14 17.52
CA ALA A 100 9.56 8.05 18.67
C ALA A 100 8.74 7.55 19.87
N VAL A 101 7.97 6.46 19.72
CA VAL A 101 6.99 5.97 20.69
C VAL A 101 7.32 4.55 21.15
N HIS A 102 7.61 3.64 20.22
CA HIS A 102 7.86 2.22 20.53
C HIS A 102 9.22 1.73 19.99
N PRO A 103 9.78 0.65 20.57
CA PRO A 103 10.98 0.02 20.04
C PRO A 103 10.81 -0.44 18.59
N PRO A 104 11.77 -0.17 17.68
CA PRO A 104 11.64 -0.54 16.28
C PRO A 104 11.35 -2.01 16.03
N THR A 105 11.90 -2.91 16.83
CA THR A 105 11.70 -4.37 16.70
C THR A 105 10.25 -4.77 16.93
N GLU A 106 9.63 -4.25 18.00
CA GLU A 106 8.22 -4.54 18.34
C GLU A 106 7.28 -3.99 17.26
N THR A 107 7.54 -2.76 16.79
CA THR A 107 6.74 -2.14 15.74
C THR A 107 6.89 -2.88 14.41
N ILE A 108 8.09 -3.34 14.05
CA ILE A 108 8.32 -4.14 12.83
C ILE A 108 7.50 -5.43 12.88
N GLU A 109 7.55 -6.16 14.00
CA GLU A 109 6.83 -7.43 14.16
C GLU A 109 5.31 -7.23 14.07
N ALA A 110 4.78 -6.18 14.70
CA ALA A 110 3.37 -5.86 14.65
C ALA A 110 2.90 -5.53 13.22
N TRP A 111 3.62 -4.67 12.49
CA TRP A 111 3.26 -4.32 11.12
C TRP A 111 3.44 -5.49 10.16
N ALA A 112 4.49 -6.30 10.29
CA ALA A 112 4.68 -7.49 9.47
C ALA A 112 3.50 -8.46 9.63
N THR A 113 3.08 -8.71 10.88
CA THR A 113 1.92 -9.57 11.20
C THR A 113 0.62 -9.05 10.59
N LEU A 114 0.41 -7.73 10.57
CA LEU A 114 -0.79 -7.13 9.96
C LEU A 114 -0.75 -7.16 8.43
N VAL A 115 0.40 -6.81 7.83
CA VAL A 115 0.55 -6.59 6.39
C VAL A 115 0.51 -7.89 5.60
N GLU A 116 0.98 -9.01 6.15
CA GLU A 116 0.98 -10.31 5.46
C GLU A 116 -0.42 -10.79 5.00
N PRO A 117 -1.44 -10.92 5.89
CA PRO A 117 -2.79 -11.30 5.48
C PRO A 117 -3.46 -10.22 4.63
N VAL A 118 -3.17 -8.93 4.87
CA VAL A 118 -3.66 -7.80 4.06
C VAL A 118 -3.23 -7.96 2.61
N PHE A 119 -1.94 -8.10 2.35
CA PHE A 119 -1.41 -8.15 0.98
C PHE A 119 -1.62 -9.50 0.29
N THR A 120 -1.92 -10.56 1.05
CA THR A 120 -2.48 -11.79 0.47
C THR A 120 -3.87 -11.53 -0.12
N ASN A 121 -4.76 -10.85 0.62
CA ASN A 121 -6.10 -10.50 0.12
C ASN A 121 -6.06 -9.48 -1.02
N VAL A 122 -5.14 -8.50 -0.99
CA VAL A 122 -4.91 -7.56 -2.10
C VAL A 122 -4.57 -8.31 -3.39
N ARG A 123 -3.62 -9.26 -3.33
CA ARG A 123 -3.25 -10.07 -4.51
C ARG A 123 -4.43 -10.91 -5.00
N ASN A 124 -5.22 -11.50 -4.08
CA ASN A 124 -6.40 -12.27 -4.44
C ASN A 124 -7.40 -11.43 -5.23
N GLY A 125 -7.78 -10.25 -4.73
CA GLY A 125 -8.71 -9.36 -5.42
C GLY A 125 -8.18 -8.89 -6.78
N TYR A 126 -6.90 -8.54 -6.84
CA TYR A 126 -6.26 -8.18 -8.11
C TYR A 126 -6.33 -9.33 -9.13
N TYR A 127 -5.90 -10.53 -8.77
CA TYR A 127 -5.90 -11.66 -9.71
C TYR A 127 -7.31 -12.11 -10.08
N GLU A 128 -8.28 -12.02 -9.17
CA GLU A 128 -9.69 -12.27 -9.50
C GLU A 128 -10.17 -11.31 -10.59
N GLN A 129 -9.90 -10.01 -10.44
CA GLN A 129 -10.30 -9.01 -11.43
C GLN A 129 -9.54 -9.13 -12.75
N VAL A 130 -8.26 -9.51 -12.70
CA VAL A 130 -7.43 -9.71 -13.90
C VAL A 130 -7.90 -10.88 -14.77
N ARG A 131 -8.54 -11.89 -14.16
CA ARG A 131 -9.04 -13.10 -14.85
C ARG A 131 -10.44 -12.92 -15.46
N LYS A 132 -11.15 -11.85 -15.10
CA LYS A 132 -12.44 -11.47 -15.70
C LYS A 132 -12.21 -10.78 -17.03
#